data_AF-A0A2S6B5V6-F1
#
_entry.id   AF-A0A2S6B5V6-F1
#
_cell.length_a   1.000
_cell.length_b   1.000
_cell.length_c   1.000
_cell.angle_alpha   90.00
_cell.angle_beta   90.00
_cell.angle_gamma   90.00
#
_symmetry.space_group_name_H-M   'P 1'
#
loop_
_entity.id
_entity.type
_entity.pdbx_description
1 polymer ?
#
loop_
_entity_poly.entity_id
_entity_poly.type
_entity_poly.pdbx_seq_one_letter_code
_entity_poly.pdbx_strand_id
1 'polypeptide(L)'
;MNSYPTEIDLLAALDRSDDLVRECAAGHVSFAEFCAEYDNFYWSFALDGHESDQAGQAVLARYAARIALHQTVAETILAKACSDADAANESYRAAGRFGSTEAVSRLKLVVAGLSGGEA
;
A
#
# COMPACT_ATOMS: atom_id res chain seq x y z
N MET A 1 -14.90 -8.39 23.22
CA MET A 1 -14.42 -8.88 21.92
C MET A 1 -13.34 -7.90 21.51
N ASN A 2 -12.07 -8.23 21.80
CA ASN A 2 -10.93 -7.37 21.41
C ASN A 2 -10.63 -7.68 19.95
N SER A 3 -11.31 -7.01 19.03
CA SER A 3 -11.15 -7.22 17.58
C SER A 3 -10.09 -6.29 17.00
N TYR A 4 -8.91 -6.26 17.61
CA TYR A 4 -7.75 -5.56 17.06
C TYR A 4 -6.60 -6.54 16.90
N PRO A 5 -5.87 -6.49 15.77
CA PRO A 5 -4.65 -7.26 15.63
C PRO A 5 -3.72 -6.91 16.79
N THR A 6 -3.11 -7.91 17.41
CA THR A 6 -2.06 -7.63 18.40
C THR A 6 -0.91 -6.91 17.71
N GLU A 7 -0.05 -6.22 18.46
CA GLU A 7 1.13 -5.57 17.86
C GLU A 7 1.99 -6.55 17.04
N ILE A 8 2.02 -7.83 17.44
CA ILE A 8 2.71 -8.91 16.72
C ILE A 8 2.03 -9.18 15.36
N ASP A 9 0.71 -9.27 15.33
CA ASP A 9 -0.05 -9.50 14.10
C ASP A 9 0.09 -8.31 13.14
N LEU A 10 0.07 -7.08 13.67
CA LEU A 10 0.31 -5.87 12.90
C LEU A 10 1.70 -5.88 12.27
N LEU A 11 2.74 -6.19 13.05
CA LEU A 11 4.11 -6.24 12.55
C LEU A 11 4.28 -7.30 11.46
N ALA A 12 3.76 -8.51 11.67
CA ALA A 12 3.84 -9.57 10.68
C ALA A 12 3.12 -9.19 9.37
N ALA A 13 1.98 -8.50 9.47
CA ALA A 13 1.24 -8.04 8.31
C ALA A 13 1.95 -6.89 7.59
N LEU A 14 2.55 -5.94 8.33
CA LEU A 14 3.37 -4.87 7.75
C LEU A 14 4.62 -5.43 7.08
N ASP A 15 5.31 -6.41 7.68
CA ASP A 15 6.51 -7.03 7.11
C ASP A 15 6.19 -7.72 5.78
N ARG A 16 5.13 -8.54 5.74
CA ARG A 16 4.66 -9.19 4.51
C ARG A 16 4.32 -8.17 3.44
N SER A 17 3.58 -7.13 3.79
CA SER A 17 3.11 -6.12 2.84
C SER A 17 4.25 -5.23 2.33
N ASP A 18 5.21 -4.89 3.19
CA ASP A 18 6.43 -4.17 2.82
C ASP A 18 7.25 -4.98 1.80
N ASP A 19 7.46 -6.27 2.06
CA ASP A 19 8.20 -7.15 1.14
C ASP A 19 7.48 -7.29 -0.20
N LEU A 20 6.15 -7.44 -0.18
CA LEU A 20 5.37 -7.53 -1.42
C LEU A 20 5.47 -6.25 -2.26
N VAL A 21 5.45 -5.07 -1.63
CA VAL A 21 5.67 -3.78 -2.30
C VAL A 21 7.08 -3.71 -2.91
N ARG A 22 8.11 -4.14 -2.17
CA ARG A 22 9.50 -4.16 -2.66
C ARG A 22 9.69 -5.11 -3.84
N GLU A 23 9.16 -6.32 -3.76
CA GLU A 23 9.26 -7.32 -4.82
C GLU A 23 8.55 -6.85 -6.09
N CYS A 24 7.40 -6.18 -5.97
CA CYS A 24 6.70 -5.62 -7.11
C CYS A 24 7.48 -4.45 -7.72
N ALA A 25 8.03 -3.57 -6.88
CA ALA A 25 8.87 -2.46 -7.33
C ALA A 25 10.16 -2.95 -8.01
N ALA A 26 10.75 -4.05 -7.55
CA ALA A 26 11.91 -4.70 -8.17
C ALA A 26 11.57 -5.42 -9.48
N GLY A 27 10.28 -5.69 -9.73
CA GLY A 27 9.80 -6.46 -10.87
C GLY A 27 9.93 -7.98 -10.70
N HIS A 28 10.11 -8.45 -9.47
CA HIS A 28 10.13 -9.90 -9.15
C HIS A 28 8.73 -10.50 -9.14
N VAL A 29 7.71 -9.70 -8.79
CA VAL A 29 6.29 -10.05 -8.92
C VAL A 29 5.57 -9.09 -9.85
N SER A 30 4.64 -9.60 -10.64
CA SER A 30 3.84 -8.78 -11.56
C SER A 30 2.89 -7.86 -10.77
N PHE A 31 2.49 -6.73 -11.35
CA PHE A 31 1.51 -5.84 -10.71
C PHE A 31 0.16 -6.55 -10.45
N ALA A 32 -0.25 -7.47 -11.33
CA ALA A 32 -1.46 -8.25 -11.12
C ALA A 32 -1.35 -9.20 -9.90
N GLU A 33 -0.20 -9.86 -9.73
CA GLU A 33 0.08 -10.72 -8.57
C GLU A 33 0.15 -9.89 -7.29
N PHE A 34 0.81 -8.73 -7.35
CA PHE A 34 0.81 -7.75 -6.27
C PHE A 34 -0.62 -7.37 -5.86
N CYS A 35 -1.49 -6.99 -6.80
CA CYS A 35 -2.88 -6.64 -6.47
C CYS A 35 -3.66 -7.80 -5.84
N ALA A 36 -3.41 -9.04 -6.30
CA ALA A 36 -4.08 -10.22 -5.75
C ALA A 36 -3.63 -10.53 -4.32
N GLU A 37 -2.33 -10.41 -4.03
CA GLU A 37 -1.76 -10.73 -2.72
C GLU A 37 -1.87 -9.58 -1.71
N TYR A 38 -1.79 -8.33 -2.18
CA TYR A 38 -1.89 -7.12 -1.37
C TYR A 38 -3.36 -6.77 -1.08
N ASP A 39 -4.26 -7.07 -2.02
CA ASP A 39 -5.70 -6.79 -1.96
C ASP A 39 -5.97 -5.34 -1.48
N ASN A 40 -6.71 -5.17 -0.38
CA ASN A 40 -7.03 -3.90 0.25
C ASN A 40 -6.37 -3.79 1.63
N PHE A 41 -5.17 -4.34 1.81
CA PHE A 41 -4.48 -4.45 3.10
C PHE A 41 -4.67 -3.24 4.04
N TYR A 42 -4.40 -2.02 3.56
CA TYR A 42 -4.52 -0.80 4.37
C TYR A 42 -5.92 -0.65 5.01
N TRP A 43 -6.97 -0.89 4.23
CA TRP A 43 -8.36 -0.80 4.68
C TRP A 43 -8.78 -2.04 5.47
N SER A 44 -8.43 -3.24 5.00
CA SER A 44 -8.80 -4.51 5.63
C SER A 44 -8.18 -4.69 7.02
N PHE A 45 -7.02 -4.07 7.27
CA PHE A 45 -6.36 -4.05 8.58
C PHE A 45 -6.71 -2.82 9.44
N ALA A 46 -7.62 -1.95 8.97
CA ALA A 46 -8.02 -0.70 9.63
C ALA A 46 -6.82 0.17 10.07
N LEU A 47 -5.83 0.29 9.18
CA LEU A 47 -4.60 1.03 9.48
C LEU A 47 -4.80 2.55 9.54
N ASP A 48 -5.96 3.04 9.08
CA ASP A 48 -6.43 4.41 9.30
C ASP A 48 -6.82 4.68 10.77
N GLY A 49 -6.95 3.63 11.57
CA GLY A 49 -7.26 3.68 12.99
C GLY A 49 -8.72 3.93 13.30
N HIS A 50 -9.62 4.05 12.31
CA HIS A 50 -11.04 4.31 12.58
C HIS A 50 -11.67 3.28 13.52
N GLU A 51 -11.25 2.02 13.36
CA GLU A 51 -11.77 0.95 14.20
C GLU A 51 -11.07 0.91 15.57
N SER A 52 -9.85 1.44 15.73
CA SER A 52 -8.99 1.23 16.91
C SER A 52 -9.38 2.02 18.17
N ASP A 53 -9.33 1.35 19.33
CA ASP A 53 -9.40 2.00 20.64
C ASP A 53 -8.08 2.73 21.00
N GLN A 54 -8.02 3.40 22.15
CA GLN A 54 -6.87 4.21 22.56
C GLN A 54 -5.54 3.42 22.60
N ALA A 55 -5.58 2.14 22.98
CA ALA A 55 -4.37 1.32 23.00
C ALA A 55 -3.95 0.93 21.57
N GLY A 56 -4.91 0.59 20.70
CA GLY A 56 -4.67 0.35 19.27
C GLY A 56 -4.10 1.58 18.57
N GLN A 57 -4.66 2.76 18.84
CA GLN A 57 -4.17 4.04 18.33
C GLN A 57 -2.72 4.32 18.72
N ALA A 58 -2.34 4.00 19.96
CA ALA A 58 -0.95 4.15 20.41
C ALA A 58 0.01 3.22 19.65
N VAL A 59 -0.43 1.98 19.35
CA VAL A 59 0.34 1.03 18.54
C VAL A 59 0.46 1.53 17.09
N LEU A 60 -0.63 1.95 16.46
CA LEU A 60 -0.60 2.48 15.08
C LEU A 60 0.29 3.72 14.99
N ALA A 61 0.22 4.63 15.97
CA ALA A 61 1.08 5.82 16.04
C ALA A 61 2.57 5.46 16.08
N ARG A 62 2.95 4.37 16.77
CA ARG A 62 4.33 3.87 16.82
C ARG A 62 4.85 3.44 15.45
N TYR A 63 3.98 2.95 14.57
CA TYR A 63 4.30 2.49 13.22
C TYR A 63 3.80 3.42 12.11
N ALA A 64 3.45 4.66 12.45
CA ALA A 64 2.81 5.61 11.54
C ALA A 64 3.60 5.83 10.24
N ALA A 65 4.93 5.86 10.30
CA ALA A 65 5.78 6.00 9.12
C ALA A 65 5.61 4.83 8.12
N ARG A 66 5.55 3.59 8.63
CA ARG A 66 5.31 2.39 7.80
C ARG A 66 3.88 2.37 7.27
N ILE A 67 2.92 2.75 8.11
CA ILE A 67 1.51 2.82 7.72
C ILE A 67 1.26 3.88 6.64
N ALA A 68 1.92 5.03 6.72
CA ALA A 68 1.80 6.11 5.73
C ALA A 68 2.22 5.68 4.32
N LEU A 69 3.18 4.75 4.22
CA LEU A 69 3.54 4.12 2.95
C LEU A 69 2.34 3.35 2.38
N HIS A 70 1.73 2.48 3.19
CA HIS A 70 0.59 1.68 2.76
C HIS A 70 -0.65 2.53 2.46
N GLN A 71 -0.82 3.64 3.18
CA GLN A 71 -1.83 4.65 2.85
C GLN A 71 -1.57 5.22 1.44
N THR A 72 -0.34 5.62 1.15
CA THR A 72 0.04 6.15 -0.17
C THR A 72 -0.22 5.12 -1.27
N VAL A 73 0.17 3.86 -1.06
CA VAL A 73 -0.09 2.76 -2.00
C VAL A 73 -1.60 2.59 -2.24
N ALA A 74 -2.41 2.53 -1.18
CA ALA A 74 -3.84 2.34 -1.30
C ALA A 74 -4.54 3.54 -1.99
N GLU A 75 -4.31 4.75 -1.51
CA GLU A 75 -5.06 5.95 -1.91
C GLU A 75 -4.58 6.57 -3.23
N THR A 76 -3.29 6.44 -3.54
CA THR A 76 -2.70 7.16 -4.69
C THR A 76 -2.33 6.25 -5.86
N ILE A 77 -2.07 4.96 -5.57
CA ILE A 77 -1.68 3.96 -6.58
C ILE A 77 -2.87 3.07 -6.90
N LEU A 78 -3.31 2.24 -5.95
CA LEU A 78 -4.36 1.24 -6.17
C LEU A 78 -5.70 1.89 -6.52
N ALA A 79 -6.09 2.96 -5.82
CA ALA A 79 -7.35 3.66 -6.10
C ALA A 79 -7.44 4.25 -7.51
N LYS A 80 -6.30 4.47 -8.19
CA LYS A 80 -6.22 5.07 -9.53
C LYS A 80 -5.76 4.09 -10.61
N ALA A 81 -5.27 2.92 -10.24
CA ALA A 81 -4.94 1.87 -11.18
C ALA A 81 -6.19 1.44 -11.97
N CYS A 82 -6.01 1.17 -13.26
CA CYS A 82 -7.01 0.55 -14.13
C CYS A 82 -6.33 -0.49 -15.03
N SER A 83 -7.11 -1.17 -15.87
CA SER A 83 -6.53 -2.09 -16.85
C SER A 83 -5.65 -1.34 -17.85
N ASP A 84 -4.65 -2.00 -18.43
CA ASP A 84 -3.78 -1.39 -19.44
C ASP A 84 -4.55 -1.00 -20.71
N ALA A 85 -5.63 -1.72 -21.03
CA ALA A 85 -6.55 -1.36 -22.10
C ALA A 85 -7.30 -0.05 -21.81
N ASP A 86 -7.81 0.12 -20.58
CA ASP A 86 -8.46 1.36 -20.16
C ASP A 86 -7.47 2.52 -20.10
N ALA A 87 -6.23 2.26 -19.66
CA ALA A 87 -5.18 3.27 -19.59
C ALA A 87 -4.76 3.80 -20.98
N ALA A 88 -5.02 3.05 -22.06
CA ALA A 88 -4.84 3.53 -23.42
C ALA A 88 -5.92 4.54 -23.86
N ASN A 89 -7.06 4.60 -23.15
CA ASN A 89 -8.14 5.54 -23.44
C ASN A 89 -7.86 6.92 -22.81
N GLU A 90 -7.95 7.97 -23.62
CA GLU A 90 -7.72 9.36 -23.18
C GLU A 90 -8.63 9.78 -22.03
N SER A 91 -9.88 9.29 -21.98
CA SER A 91 -10.83 9.65 -20.93
C SER A 91 -10.38 9.16 -19.55
N TYR A 92 -9.80 7.96 -19.48
CA TYR A 92 -9.25 7.40 -18.23
C TYR A 92 -8.00 8.15 -17.80
N ARG A 93 -7.11 8.47 -18.74
CA ARG A 93 -5.92 9.28 -18.49
C ARG A 93 -6.29 10.68 -17.98
N ALA A 94 -7.31 11.31 -18.57
CA ALA A 94 -7.81 12.62 -18.16
C ALA A 94 -8.40 12.58 -16.73
N ALA A 95 -8.97 11.44 -16.31
CA ALA A 95 -9.40 11.19 -14.94
C ALA A 95 -8.25 10.84 -13.98
N GLY A 96 -6.98 10.91 -14.44
CA GLY A 96 -5.80 10.60 -13.65
C GLY A 96 -5.60 9.10 -13.38
N ARG A 97 -6.26 8.22 -14.14
CA ARG A 97 -6.09 6.77 -14.09
C ARG A 97 -4.88 6.33 -14.90
N PHE A 98 -4.31 5.19 -14.54
CA PHE A 98 -3.12 4.66 -15.20
C PHE A 98 -3.05 3.14 -15.10
N GLY A 99 -2.28 2.55 -16.02
CA GLY A 99 -2.06 1.11 -16.12
C GLY A 99 -0.94 0.60 -15.22
N SER A 100 -0.65 -0.69 -15.37
CA SER A 100 0.29 -1.46 -14.57
C SER A 100 1.72 -0.89 -14.57
N THR A 101 2.20 -0.43 -15.73
CA THR A 101 3.56 0.10 -15.89
C THR A 101 3.80 1.37 -15.06
N GLU A 102 2.83 2.28 -15.06
CA GLU A 102 2.88 3.51 -14.27
C GLU A 102 2.69 3.20 -12.78
N ALA A 103 1.81 2.26 -12.45
CA ALA A 103 1.61 1.83 -11.06
C ALA A 103 2.92 1.29 -10.45
N VAL A 104 3.63 0.41 -11.17
CA VAL A 104 4.95 -0.10 -10.73
C VAL A 104 5.98 1.03 -10.64
N SER A 105 5.97 1.99 -11.57
CA SER A 105 6.86 3.15 -11.51
C SER A 105 6.63 4.00 -10.26
N ARG A 106 5.38 4.15 -9.83
CA ARG A 106 5.04 4.83 -8.57
C ARG A 106 5.41 4.01 -7.34
N LEU A 107 5.23 2.68 -7.36
CA LEU A 107 5.69 1.81 -6.28
C LEU A 107 7.21 1.94 -6.07
N LYS A 108 7.99 2.04 -7.15
CA LYS A 108 9.44 2.32 -7.06
C LYS A 108 9.75 3.63 -6.36
N LEU A 109 8.99 4.70 -6.61
CA LEU A 109 9.17 5.98 -5.93
C LEU A 109 8.84 5.89 -4.44
N VAL A 110 7.76 5.16 -4.10
CA VAL A 110 7.37 4.90 -2.72
C VAL A 110 8.47 4.12 -1.98
N VAL A 111 9.03 3.07 -2.61
CA VAL A 111 10.15 2.30 -2.03
C VAL A 111 11.43 3.13 -1.95
N ALA A 112 11.75 3.94 -2.95
CA ALA A 112 12.93 4.81 -2.90
C ALA A 112 12.84 5.86 -1.79
N GLY A 113 11.62 6.33 -1.47
CA GLY A 113 11.36 7.19 -0.32
C GLY A 113 11.66 6.54 1.02
N LEU A 114 11.67 5.20 1.12
CA LEU A 114 12.07 4.47 2.34
C LEU A 114 13.58 4.60 2.61
N SER A 115 14.41 4.57 1.57
CA SER A 115 15.87 4.55 1.70
C SER A 115 16.48 5.94 1.98
N GLY A 116 15.69 7.02 1.86
CA GLY A 116 16.15 8.40 2.05
C GLY A 116 15.78 9.03 3.40
N GLY A 117 15.15 8.27 4.30
CA GLY A 117 14.61 8.74 5.58
C GLY A 117 15.52 8.54 6.80
N GLU A 118 16.79 8.19 6.62
CA GLU A 118 17.80 8.23 7.68
C GLU A 118 18.79 9.36 7.39
N ALA A 119 18.50 10.55 7.93
CA ALA A 119 19.46 11.64 8.10
C ALA A 119 19.08 12.48 9.33
#